data_AF-A0A4Q1RKA8-F1
#
_entry.id   AF-A0A4Q1RKA8-F1
#
_cell.length_a   1.000
_cell.length_b   1.000
_cell.length_c   1.000
_cell.angle_alpha   90.00
_cell.angle_beta   90.00
_cell.angle_gamma   90.00
#
_symmetry.space_group_name_H-M   'P 1'
#
loop_
_entity.id
_entity.type
_entity.pdbx_description
1 polymer ?
#
loop_
_entity_poly.entity_id
_entity_poly.type
_entity_poly.pdbx_seq_one_letter_code
_entity_poly.pdbx_strand_id
1 'polypeptide(L)'
;MICKYEDYLKEPYVLTIEQMQQIHNDLLANLDNDPEALKLYEELIAAATKYAAMRAKWLQLPRQEKMDTDSLRTSHHDSVITHFNMLARYLRMQGKKAAWRDALGDEKENKYGRKTIGDFACYLVFMNSICAR
;
A
#
# COMPACT_ATOMS: atom_id res chain seq x y z
N MET A 1 8.34 -20.06 8.57
CA MET A 1 6.87 -19.99 8.59
C MET A 1 6.40 -20.09 7.15
N ILE A 2 5.55 -21.05 6.82
CA ILE A 2 4.92 -21.13 5.50
C ILE A 2 3.69 -20.21 5.56
N CYS A 3 3.58 -19.26 4.63
CA CYS A 3 2.44 -18.36 4.55
C CYS A 3 1.57 -18.79 3.38
N LYS A 4 0.28 -18.96 3.62
CA LYS A 4 -0.72 -19.24 2.58
C LYS A 4 -1.70 -18.10 2.48
N TYR A 5 -2.28 -17.92 1.30
CA TYR A 5 -3.29 -16.88 1.08
C TYR A 5 -4.52 -17.11 1.96
N GLU A 6 -4.92 -18.36 2.19
CA GLU A 6 -6.04 -18.72 3.06
C GLU A 6 -5.80 -18.35 4.52
N ASP A 7 -4.55 -18.26 4.97
CA ASP A 7 -4.23 -17.78 6.32
C ASP A 7 -4.32 -16.26 6.39
N TYR A 8 -3.87 -15.56 5.34
CA TYR A 8 -4.07 -14.12 5.22
C TYR A 8 -5.55 -13.76 5.27
N LEU A 9 -6.42 -14.50 4.58
CA LEU A 9 -7.87 -14.22 4.54
C LEU A 9 -8.58 -14.31 5.90
N LYS A 10 -7.96 -14.93 6.92
CA LYS A 10 -8.51 -15.02 8.28
C LYS A 10 -8.21 -13.79 9.12
N GLU A 11 -7.29 -12.93 8.68
CA GLU A 11 -6.95 -11.70 9.39
C GLU A 11 -8.08 -10.66 9.24
N PRO A 12 -8.29 -9.80 10.24
CA PRO A 12 -9.33 -8.78 10.19
C PRO A 12 -9.00 -7.66 9.18
N TYR A 13 -10.00 -7.19 8.43
CA TYR A 13 -9.90 -6.09 7.45
C TYR A 13 -8.92 -6.33 6.28
N VAL A 14 -8.74 -7.59 5.92
CA VAL A 14 -7.97 -7.99 4.73
C VAL A 14 -8.67 -7.58 3.45
N LEU A 15 -7.89 -7.44 2.38
CA LEU A 15 -8.42 -7.27 1.02
C LEU A 15 -8.17 -8.55 0.23
N THR A 16 -9.21 -9.08 -0.41
CA THR A 16 -9.03 -10.11 -1.42
C THR A 16 -8.21 -9.59 -2.61
N ILE A 17 -7.62 -10.49 -3.40
CA ILE A 17 -6.86 -10.07 -4.60
C ILE A 17 -7.79 -9.32 -5.56
N GLU A 18 -9.04 -9.76 -5.68
CA GLU A 18 -10.07 -9.13 -6.50
C GLU A 18 -10.39 -7.71 -6.00
N GLN A 19 -10.50 -7.51 -4.69
CA GLN A 19 -10.68 -6.18 -4.10
C GLN A 19 -9.47 -5.28 -4.36
N MET A 20 -8.25 -5.80 -4.18
CA MET A 20 -7.03 -5.04 -4.48
C MET A 20 -6.95 -4.67 -5.97
N GLN A 21 -7.32 -5.59 -6.87
CA GLN A 21 -7.39 -5.32 -8.30
C GLN A 21 -8.40 -4.22 -8.63
N GLN A 22 -9.60 -4.27 -8.05
CA GLN A 22 -10.61 -3.23 -8.25
C GLN A 22 -10.13 -1.86 -7.77
N ILE A 23 -9.56 -1.79 -6.55
CA ILE A 23 -9.02 -0.54 -6.00
C ILE A 23 -7.88 -0.01 -6.88
N HIS A 24 -7.02 -0.89 -7.40
CA HIS A 24 -5.93 -0.51 -8.29
C HIS A 24 -6.45 0.04 -9.62
N ASN A 25 -7.44 -0.61 -10.23
CA ASN A 25 -8.09 -0.11 -11.45
C ASN A 25 -8.73 1.27 -11.24
N ASP A 26 -9.44 1.46 -10.12
CA ASP A 26 -10.06 2.74 -9.76
C ASP A 26 -9.01 3.84 -9.54
N LEU A 27 -7.87 3.50 -8.93
CA LEU A 27 -6.72 4.40 -8.79
C LEU A 27 -6.19 4.81 -10.15
N LEU A 28 -5.89 3.85 -11.04
CA LEU A 28 -5.33 4.12 -12.37
C LEU A 28 -6.29 4.96 -13.22
N ALA A 29 -7.59 4.68 -13.17
CA ALA A 29 -8.62 5.45 -13.86
C ALA A 29 -8.75 6.89 -13.34
N ASN A 30 -8.21 7.21 -12.16
CA ASN A 30 -8.17 8.58 -11.65
C ASN A 30 -6.89 9.34 -12.05
N LEU A 31 -5.81 8.65 -12.42
CA LEU A 31 -4.56 9.28 -12.83
C LEU A 31 -4.68 9.98 -14.19
N ASP A 32 -5.49 9.42 -15.11
CA ASP A 32 -5.55 9.85 -16.51
C ASP A 32 -4.14 10.04 -17.13
N ASN A 33 -3.95 11.05 -17.98
CA ASN A 33 -2.64 11.49 -18.48
C ASN A 33 -2.15 12.75 -17.74
N ASP A 34 -2.57 12.97 -16.49
CA ASP A 34 -2.16 14.11 -15.68
C ASP A 34 -0.69 13.94 -15.23
N PRO A 35 0.24 14.79 -15.68
CA PRO A 35 1.66 14.62 -15.38
C PRO A 35 1.99 14.67 -13.89
N GLU A 36 1.28 15.48 -13.10
CA GLU A 36 1.53 15.61 -11.67
C GLU A 36 0.92 14.42 -10.92
N ALA A 37 -0.25 13.93 -11.33
CA ALA A 37 -0.82 12.70 -10.77
C ALA A 37 0.09 11.49 -11.03
N LEU A 38 0.64 11.37 -12.24
CA LEU A 38 1.58 10.32 -12.62
C LEU A 38 2.86 10.39 -11.78
N LYS A 39 3.43 11.59 -11.60
CA LYS A 39 4.60 11.80 -10.73
C LYS A 39 4.32 11.41 -9.27
N LEU A 40 3.18 11.83 -8.71
CA LEU A 40 2.77 11.46 -7.36
C LEU A 40 2.57 9.94 -7.22
N TYR A 41 2.09 9.28 -8.27
CA TYR A 41 1.99 7.82 -8.32
C TYR A 41 3.37 7.15 -8.36
N GLU A 42 4.32 7.67 -9.13
CA GLU A 42 5.72 7.18 -9.12
C GLU A 42 6.37 7.31 -7.74
N GLU A 43 6.17 8.44 -7.06
CA GLU A 43 6.65 8.65 -5.68
C GLU A 43 6.01 7.66 -4.69
N LEU A 44 4.71 7.41 -4.83
CA LEU A 44 4.00 6.38 -4.07
C LEU A 44 4.60 4.98 -4.29
N ILE A 45 4.86 4.60 -5.55
CA ILE A 45 5.48 3.31 -5.89
C ILE A 45 6.88 3.20 -5.29
N ALA A 46 7.67 4.27 -5.31
CA ALA A 46 8.99 4.29 -4.68
C ALA A 46 8.91 4.08 -3.16
N ALA A 47 7.96 4.73 -2.48
CA ALA A 47 7.72 4.54 -1.05
C ALA A 47 7.22 3.10 -0.75
N ALA A 48 6.27 2.61 -1.53
CA ALA A 48 5.71 1.25 -1.40
C ALA A 48 6.80 0.19 -1.58
N THR A 49 7.71 0.37 -2.54
CA THR A 49 8.83 -0.56 -2.80
C THR A 49 9.75 -0.69 -1.58
N LYS A 50 10.13 0.43 -0.96
CA LYS A 50 10.96 0.43 0.27
C LYS A 50 10.26 -0.31 1.41
N TYR A 51 8.98 -0.05 1.61
CA TYR A 51 8.18 -0.71 2.65
C TYR A 51 8.00 -2.21 2.38
N ALA A 52 7.62 -2.59 1.15
CA ALA A 52 7.40 -3.97 0.75
C ALA A 52 8.68 -4.80 0.87
N ALA A 53 9.84 -4.23 0.53
CA ALA A 53 11.14 -4.90 0.71
C ALA A 53 11.41 -5.25 2.18
N MET A 54 11.10 -4.37 3.12
CA MET A 54 11.19 -4.68 4.56
C MET A 54 10.16 -5.72 4.99
N ARG A 55 8.92 -5.60 4.51
CA ARG A 55 7.84 -6.52 4.88
C ARG A 55 8.09 -7.94 4.39
N ALA A 56 8.64 -8.10 3.18
CA ALA A 56 9.00 -9.38 2.60
C ALA A 56 10.09 -10.12 3.42
N LYS A 57 11.04 -9.36 3.98
CA LYS A 57 12.09 -9.92 4.85
C LYS A 57 11.62 -10.19 6.27
N TRP A 58 10.54 -9.54 6.72
CA TRP A 58 10.15 -9.51 8.14
C TRP A 58 10.05 -10.88 8.79
N LEU A 59 9.44 -11.88 8.13
CA LEU A 59 9.28 -13.21 8.72
C LEU A 59 10.58 -14.02 8.80
N GLN A 60 11.62 -13.60 8.09
CA GLN A 60 12.93 -14.23 8.05
C GLN A 60 13.89 -13.64 9.09
N LEU A 61 13.62 -12.42 9.58
CA LEU A 61 14.48 -11.75 10.55
C LEU A 61 14.41 -12.41 11.94
N PRO A 62 15.56 -12.57 12.63
CA PRO A 62 15.57 -12.97 14.04
C PRO A 62 14.94 -11.88 14.92
N ARG A 63 14.57 -12.26 16.15
CA ARG A 63 13.85 -11.35 17.07
C ARG A 63 14.60 -10.05 17.33
N GLN A 64 15.92 -10.09 17.51
CA GLN A 64 16.73 -8.91 17.78
C GLN A 64 16.70 -7.94 16.59
N GLU A 65 16.97 -8.41 15.37
CA GLU A 65 16.92 -7.57 14.17
C GLU A 65 15.51 -6.99 13.91
N LYS A 66 14.45 -7.73 14.25
CA LYS A 66 13.09 -7.18 14.21
C LYS A 66 12.95 -5.98 15.15
N MET A 67 13.45 -6.09 16.38
CA MET A 67 13.39 -4.98 17.34
C MET A 67 14.20 -3.78 16.85
N ASP A 68 15.39 -4.01 16.29
CA ASP A 68 16.28 -2.96 15.82
C ASP A 68 15.72 -2.23 14.57
N THR A 69 14.94 -2.94 13.74
CA THR A 69 14.39 -2.40 12.48
C THR A 69 12.92 -2.02 12.54
N ASP A 70 12.22 -2.25 13.66
CA ASP A 70 10.77 -2.01 13.77
C ASP A 70 10.39 -0.54 13.60
N SER A 71 11.21 0.37 14.15
CA SER A 71 11.03 1.81 14.01
C SER A 71 11.18 2.26 12.54
N LEU A 72 12.18 1.72 11.83
CA LEU A 72 12.40 1.99 10.41
C LEU A 72 11.26 1.44 9.55
N ARG A 73 10.79 0.23 9.84
CA ARG A 73 9.61 -0.34 9.17
C ARG A 73 8.38 0.54 9.37
N THR A 74 8.17 1.02 10.59
CA THR A 74 7.06 1.93 10.92
C THR A 74 7.17 3.23 10.13
N SER A 75 8.36 3.83 10.08
CA SER A 75 8.62 5.04 9.30
C SER A 75 8.36 4.87 7.80
N HIS A 76 8.80 3.76 7.20
CA HIS A 76 8.47 3.47 5.80
C HIS A 76 6.98 3.27 5.56
N HIS A 77 6.27 2.67 6.51
CA HIS A 77 4.82 2.53 6.40
C HIS A 77 4.11 3.89 6.51
N ASP A 78 4.53 4.77 7.42
CA ASP A 78 4.02 6.15 7.51
C ASP A 78 4.26 6.93 6.22
N SER A 79 5.42 6.72 5.60
CA SER A 79 5.75 7.30 4.30
C SER A 79 4.77 6.83 3.23
N VAL A 80 4.46 5.53 3.15
CA VAL A 80 3.47 4.99 2.19
C VAL A 80 2.09 5.63 2.37
N ILE A 81 1.59 5.69 3.61
CA ILE A 81 0.29 6.32 3.91
C ILE A 81 0.29 7.80 3.50
N THR A 82 1.38 8.51 3.78
CA THR A 82 1.55 9.91 3.38
C THR A 82 1.43 10.08 1.87
N HIS A 83 2.08 9.23 1.07
CA HIS A 83 2.03 9.31 -0.39
C HIS A 83 0.64 8.94 -0.94
N PHE A 84 -0.04 7.95 -0.36
CA PHE A 84 -1.44 7.67 -0.72
C PHE A 84 -2.35 8.88 -0.45
N ASN A 85 -2.18 9.52 0.71
CA ASN A 85 -2.95 10.71 1.08
C ASN A 85 -2.62 11.91 0.18
N MET A 86 -1.35 12.11 -0.19
CA MET A 86 -0.92 13.16 -1.12
C MET A 86 -1.56 13.00 -2.49
N LEU A 87 -1.48 11.80 -3.08
CA LEU A 87 -2.09 11.50 -4.37
C LEU A 87 -3.61 11.69 -4.32
N ALA A 88 -4.29 11.12 -3.32
CA ALA A 88 -5.74 11.25 -3.19
C ALA A 88 -6.17 12.71 -3.01
N ARG A 89 -5.44 13.49 -2.19
CA ARG A 89 -5.71 14.93 -2.02
C ARG A 89 -5.54 15.69 -3.32
N TYR A 90 -4.46 15.44 -4.06
CA TYR A 90 -4.23 16.08 -5.36
C TYR A 90 -5.38 15.76 -6.33
N LEU A 91 -5.74 14.49 -6.50
CA LEU A 91 -6.83 14.07 -7.37
C LEU A 91 -8.17 14.71 -6.99
N ARG A 92 -8.44 14.85 -5.68
CA ARG A 92 -9.63 15.56 -5.18
C ARG A 92 -9.63 17.04 -5.51
N MET A 93 -8.47 17.71 -5.48
CA MET A 93 -8.35 19.09 -5.95
C MET A 93 -8.64 19.23 -7.45
N GLN A 94 -8.36 18.19 -8.24
CA GLN A 94 -8.73 18.12 -9.67
C GLN A 94 -10.21 17.71 -9.91
N GLY A 95 -11.03 17.66 -8.85
CA GLY A 95 -12.45 17.31 -8.94
C GLY A 95 -12.74 15.80 -9.05
N LYS A 96 -11.73 14.93 -8.91
CA LYS A 96 -11.93 13.47 -8.84
C LYS A 96 -12.42 13.07 -7.45
N LYS A 97 -13.14 11.95 -7.36
CA LYS A 97 -13.59 11.42 -6.06
C LYS A 97 -12.44 10.81 -5.24
N ALA A 98 -11.50 10.14 -5.90
CA ALA A 98 -10.46 9.32 -5.27
C ALA A 98 -11.04 8.26 -4.31
N ALA A 99 -12.15 7.62 -4.69
CA ALA A 99 -12.86 6.63 -3.88
C ALA A 99 -12.01 5.39 -3.56
N TRP A 100 -11.02 5.09 -4.40
CA TRP A 100 -10.00 4.06 -4.14
C TRP A 100 -9.28 4.28 -2.81
N ARG A 101 -9.07 5.54 -2.38
CA ARG A 101 -8.41 5.85 -1.10
C ARG A 101 -9.34 5.57 0.07
N ASP A 102 -10.63 5.87 -0.07
CA ASP A 102 -11.63 5.63 0.96
C ASP A 102 -11.86 4.13 1.17
N ALA A 103 -11.78 3.33 0.10
CA ALA A 103 -11.87 1.88 0.14
C ALA A 103 -10.74 1.20 0.95
N LEU A 104 -9.60 1.88 1.11
CA LEU A 104 -8.48 1.39 1.95
C LEU A 104 -8.71 1.62 3.46
N GLY A 105 -9.74 2.41 3.83
CA GLY A 105 -10.06 2.78 5.21
C GLY A 105 -9.14 3.86 5.80
N ASP A 106 -9.50 4.39 6.96
CA ASP A 106 -8.71 5.40 7.68
C ASP A 106 -7.96 4.76 8.87
N GLU A 107 -6.64 4.96 8.92
CA GLU A 107 -5.79 4.47 10.01
C GLU A 107 -6.10 5.10 11.37
N LYS A 108 -6.74 6.28 11.39
CA LYS A 108 -7.17 7.00 12.60
C LYS A 108 -8.49 6.51 13.15
N GLU A 109 -9.36 6.01 12.28
CA GLU A 109 -10.67 5.47 12.65
C GLU A 109 -10.57 3.99 13.04
N ASN A 110 -9.66 3.25 12.42
CA ASN A 110 -9.49 1.83 12.66
C ASN A 110 -8.00 1.46 12.75
N LYS A 111 -7.60 0.84 13.87
CA LYS A 111 -6.24 0.31 14.08
C LYS A 111 -5.79 -0.68 13.00
N TYR A 112 -6.73 -1.30 12.28
CA TYR A 112 -6.45 -2.19 11.16
C TYR A 112 -6.33 -1.47 9.82
N GLY A 113 -6.85 -0.24 9.66
CA GLY A 113 -6.76 0.53 8.41
C GLY A 113 -5.30 0.73 7.97
N ARG A 114 -4.41 0.94 8.94
CA ARG A 114 -2.96 0.93 8.69
C ARG A 114 -2.49 -0.38 8.03
N LYS A 115 -2.93 -1.54 8.52
CA LYS A 115 -2.53 -2.83 7.94
C LYS A 115 -3.07 -3.00 6.53
N THR A 116 -4.34 -2.69 6.32
CA THR A 116 -5.01 -2.73 5.00
C THR A 116 -4.26 -1.89 3.96
N ILE A 117 -3.88 -0.66 4.30
CA ILE A 117 -3.07 0.20 3.42
C ILE A 117 -1.71 -0.44 3.11
N GLY A 118 -1.04 -0.99 4.12
CA GLY A 118 0.22 -1.69 3.93
C GLY A 118 0.11 -2.95 3.07
N ASP A 119 -1.01 -3.67 3.14
CA ASP A 119 -1.28 -4.85 2.30
C ASP A 119 -1.42 -4.43 0.84
N PHE A 120 -2.22 -3.39 0.58
CA PHE A 120 -2.39 -2.84 -0.75
C PHE A 120 -1.08 -2.29 -1.34
N ALA A 121 -0.24 -1.66 -0.53
CA ALA A 121 1.09 -1.22 -0.96
C ALA A 121 1.98 -2.40 -1.42
N CYS A 122 1.90 -3.54 -0.74
CA CYS A 122 2.62 -4.74 -1.15
C CYS A 122 2.04 -5.34 -2.44
N TYR A 123 0.72 -5.26 -2.63
CA TYR A 123 0.07 -5.64 -3.88
C TYR A 123 0.55 -4.79 -5.08
N LEU A 124 0.65 -3.46 -4.92
CA LEU A 124 1.18 -2.59 -5.98
C LEU A 124 2.62 -3.00 -6.39
N VAL A 125 3.46 -3.30 -5.40
CA VAL A 125 4.83 -3.77 -5.66
C VAL A 125 4.85 -5.16 -6.30
N PHE A 126 3.96 -6.06 -5.89
CA PHE A 126 3.79 -7.37 -6.52
C PHE A 126 3.45 -7.21 -8.01
N MET A 127 2.46 -6.38 -8.35
CA MET A 127 2.07 -6.10 -9.74
C MET A 127 3.25 -5.55 -10.56
N ASN A 128 3.97 -4.55 -10.04
CA ASN A 128 5.14 -4.02 -10.72
C ASN A 128 6.23 -5.08 -10.92
N SER A 129 6.45 -5.94 -9.92
CA SER A 129 7.47 -6.98 -9.96
C SER A 129 7.17 -8.04 -11.02
N ILE A 130 5.92 -8.47 -11.18
CA ILE A 130 5.54 -9.47 -12.20
C ILE A 130 5.41 -8.87 -13.60
N CYS A 131 5.12 -7.57 -13.71
CA CYS A 131 5.05 -6.87 -14.99
C CYS A 131 6.42 -6.53 -15.58
N ALA A 132 7.47 -6.45 -14.75
CA ALA A 132 8.86 -6.17 -15.16
C ALA A 132 9.59 -7.39 -15.78
N ARG A 133 8.83 -8.32 -16.37
CA ARG A 133 9.33 -9.54 -17.02
C ARG A 133 10.04 -9.27 -18.35
#